data_AF-A0A9D1T2W1-F1
#
_entry.id   AF-A0A9D1T2W1-F1
#
_cell.length_a   1.000
_cell.length_b   1.000
_cell.length_c   1.000
_cell.angle_alpha   90.00
_cell.angle_beta   90.00
_cell.angle_gamma   90.00
#
_symmetry.space_group_name_H-M   'P 1'
#
loop_
_entity.id
_entity.type
_entity.pdbx_description
1 polymer ?
#
loop_
_entity_poly.entity_id
_entity_poly.type
_entity_poly.pdbx_seq_one_letter_code
_entity_poly.pdbx_strand_id
1 'polypeptide(L)'
;MESNTVYLLDLLSQKDVTFFIPPYQRNYEWTKDQCQVFLDDIRKTCTRNITGGVKVSSEHFFGTVTYFQTKTAFGAPDRLILVDGQQRITTTMLFLAALRDVIMADETRGYIDSHFLKNSSGMGESRFTVKLKQVETDWAPYRKIVLGEALSPDDKETAIY
;
A
#
# COMPACT_ATOMS: atom_id res chain seq x y z
N MET A 1 -10.38 21.81 2.78
CA MET A 1 -9.39 20.73 2.86
C MET A 1 -8.93 20.66 4.30
N GLU A 2 -9.13 19.54 4.96
CA GLU A 2 -8.58 19.29 6.30
C GLU A 2 -7.22 18.60 6.14
N SER A 3 -6.26 18.97 6.98
CA SER A 3 -4.90 18.41 6.97
C SER A 3 -4.60 17.84 8.34
N ASN A 4 -4.39 16.53 8.39
CA ASN A 4 -4.08 15.81 9.63
C ASN A 4 -2.80 14.99 9.42
N THR A 5 -1.89 15.04 10.40
CA THR A 5 -0.77 14.11 10.45
C THR A 5 -1.28 12.77 10.95
N VAL A 6 -1.07 11.72 10.17
CA VAL A 6 -1.46 10.34 10.50
C VAL A 6 -0.30 9.40 10.22
N TYR A 7 -0.18 8.32 10.99
CA TYR A 7 0.77 7.27 10.65
C TYR A 7 0.31 6.54 9.40
N LEU A 8 1.26 6.24 8.51
CA LEU A 8 0.96 5.65 7.21
C LEU A 8 0.28 4.28 7.35
N LEU A 9 0.72 3.45 8.30
CA LEU A 9 0.08 2.15 8.54
C LEU A 9 -1.32 2.29 9.13
N ASP A 10 -1.58 3.31 9.96
CA ASP A 10 -2.92 3.59 10.47
C ASP A 10 -3.87 3.98 9.33
N LEU A 11 -3.39 4.80 8.39
CA LEU A 11 -4.14 5.15 7.18
C LEU A 11 -4.46 3.90 6.35
N LEU A 12 -3.47 3.02 6.09
CA LEU A 12 -3.64 1.83 5.26
C LEU A 12 -4.47 0.72 5.95
N SER A 13 -4.46 0.68 7.27
CA SER A 13 -5.15 -0.35 8.06
C SER A 13 -6.64 -0.11 8.28
N GLN A 14 -7.18 1.05 7.85
CA GLN A 14 -8.59 1.36 7.99
C GLN A 14 -9.47 0.22 7.45
N LYS A 15 -10.44 -0.20 8.28
CA LYS A 15 -11.38 -1.28 7.94
C LYS A 15 -12.43 -0.77 6.97
N ASP A 16 -12.90 -1.66 6.10
CA ASP A 16 -13.93 -1.36 5.11
C ASP A 16 -13.63 -0.11 4.27
N VAL A 17 -12.35 0.09 3.93
CA VAL A 17 -11.87 1.19 3.09
C VAL A 17 -11.04 0.63 1.95
N THR A 18 -11.28 1.14 0.74
CA THR A 18 -10.48 0.86 -0.46
C THR A 18 -9.91 2.15 -1.03
N PHE A 19 -8.60 2.19 -1.22
CA PHE A 19 -7.91 3.26 -1.94
C PHE A 19 -8.11 3.07 -3.44
N PHE A 20 -8.44 4.15 -4.14
CA PHE A 20 -8.68 4.13 -5.58
C PHE A 20 -7.82 5.19 -6.26
N ILE A 21 -6.99 4.76 -7.21
CA ILE A 21 -6.25 5.65 -8.10
C ILE A 21 -7.12 5.88 -9.35
N PRO A 22 -7.55 7.12 -9.63
CA PRO A 22 -8.36 7.41 -10.80
C PRO A 22 -7.70 7.02 -12.13
N PRO A 23 -8.48 6.65 -13.16
CA PRO A 23 -7.93 6.20 -14.44
C PRO A 23 -7.17 7.28 -15.23
N TYR A 24 -7.38 8.57 -14.89
CA TYR A 24 -6.66 9.69 -15.48
C TYR A 24 -5.31 9.98 -14.81
N GLN A 25 -4.97 9.26 -13.74
CA GLN A 25 -3.67 9.37 -13.12
C GLN A 25 -2.62 8.62 -13.93
N ARG A 26 -1.35 9.01 -13.76
CA ARG A 26 -0.22 8.29 -14.37
C ARG A 26 0.00 6.92 -13.74
N ASN A 27 0.68 6.06 -14.49
CA ASN A 27 1.13 4.76 -14.02
C ASN A 27 2.16 4.91 -12.88
N TYR A 28 2.43 3.81 -12.21
CA TYR A 28 3.56 3.69 -11.31
C TYR A 28 4.87 3.87 -12.07
N GLU A 29 5.71 4.77 -11.57
CA GLU A 29 6.92 5.23 -12.28
C GLU A 29 8.13 5.35 -11.34
N TRP A 30 8.00 4.92 -10.09
CA TRP A 30 9.16 4.91 -9.20
C TRP A 30 10.18 3.91 -9.68
N THR A 31 11.38 4.42 -9.93
CA THR A 31 12.55 3.63 -10.32
C THR A 31 13.13 2.92 -9.12
N LYS A 32 14.02 1.95 -9.39
CA LYS A 32 14.79 1.26 -8.35
C LYS A 32 15.51 2.22 -7.40
N ASP A 33 16.06 3.33 -7.91
CA ASP A 33 16.75 4.33 -7.09
C ASP A 33 15.80 5.02 -6.11
N GLN A 34 14.58 5.35 -6.55
CA GLN A 34 13.56 5.94 -5.67
C GLN A 34 13.06 4.94 -4.63
N CYS A 35 12.86 3.68 -5.02
CA CYS A 35 12.53 2.60 -4.09
C CYS A 35 13.66 2.35 -3.08
N GLN A 36 14.92 2.48 -3.49
CA GLN A 36 16.08 2.35 -2.61
C GLN A 36 16.12 3.46 -1.56
N VAL A 37 15.87 4.71 -1.97
CA VAL A 37 15.77 5.85 -1.03
C VAL A 37 14.68 5.60 0.01
N PHE A 38 13.49 5.18 -0.43
CA PHE A 38 12.38 4.84 0.47
C PHE A 38 12.78 3.74 1.49
N LEU A 39 13.41 2.67 1.01
CA LEU A 39 13.86 1.57 1.87
C LEU A 39 14.95 2.02 2.85
N ASP A 40 15.89 2.84 2.40
CA ASP A 40 16.96 3.36 3.24
C ASP A 40 16.42 4.27 4.34
N ASP A 41 15.40 5.08 4.06
CA ASP A 41 14.76 5.93 5.06
C ASP A 41 14.02 5.12 6.12
N ILE A 42 13.35 4.02 5.73
CA ILE A 42 12.80 3.05 6.67
C ILE A 42 13.91 2.45 7.53
N ARG A 43 14.98 1.92 6.90
CA ARG A 43 16.09 1.27 7.62
C ARG A 43 16.77 2.20 8.61
N LYS A 44 17.06 3.45 8.22
CA LYS A 44 17.67 4.47 9.10
C LYS A 44 16.78 4.74 10.31
N THR A 45 15.47 4.89 10.08
CA THR A 45 14.51 5.18 11.15
C THR A 45 14.38 3.99 12.11
N CYS A 46 14.23 2.77 11.58
CA CYS A 46 14.22 1.55 12.37
C CYS A 46 15.51 1.38 13.18
N THR A 47 16.68 1.59 12.56
CA THR A 47 17.97 1.46 13.25
C THR A 47 18.07 2.42 14.42
N ARG A 48 17.70 3.69 14.23
CA ARG A 48 17.68 4.69 15.32
C ARG A 48 16.76 4.28 16.47
N ASN A 49 15.60 3.72 16.18
CA ASN A 49 14.64 3.27 17.19
C ASN A 49 15.13 2.02 17.95
N ILE A 50 15.88 1.13 17.28
CA ILE A 50 16.46 -0.06 17.93
C ILE A 50 17.68 0.32 18.77
N THR A 51 18.58 1.16 18.27
CA THR A 51 19.86 1.47 18.92
C THR A 51 19.78 2.65 19.90
N GLY A 52 18.78 3.52 19.77
CA GLY A 52 18.64 4.75 20.56
C GLY A 52 18.16 4.54 22.00
N GLY A 53 17.81 3.30 22.38
CA GLY A 53 17.24 2.98 23.69
C GLY A 53 15.79 3.46 23.86
N VAL A 54 15.20 3.17 25.02
CA VAL A 54 13.74 3.32 25.31
C VAL A 54 13.20 4.76 25.14
N LYS A 55 14.07 5.77 25.01
CA LYS A 55 13.67 7.19 24.91
C LYS A 55 13.70 7.77 23.49
N VAL A 56 14.14 7.03 22.47
CA VAL A 56 14.21 7.53 21.10
C VAL A 56 13.07 6.94 20.27
N SER A 57 12.06 7.78 19.97
CA SER A 57 11.05 7.52 18.94
C SER A 57 11.31 8.43 17.75
N SER A 58 12.20 8.00 16.87
CA SER A 58 12.46 8.64 15.59
C SER A 58 11.32 8.34 14.62
N GLU A 59 10.81 9.39 14.00
CA GLU A 59 9.81 9.32 12.94
C GLU A 59 10.41 9.78 11.61
N HIS A 60 9.82 9.32 10.52
CA HIS A 60 10.16 9.77 9.17
C HIS A 60 8.91 10.29 8.46
N PHE A 61 9.03 11.46 7.85
CA PHE A 61 7.95 12.06 7.07
C PHE A 61 7.99 11.55 5.63
N PHE A 62 7.08 10.65 5.28
CA PHE A 62 6.97 10.07 3.94
C PHE A 62 6.36 11.02 2.89
N GLY A 63 6.00 12.24 3.28
CA GLY A 63 5.32 13.20 2.41
C GLY A 63 3.81 13.24 2.59
N THR A 64 3.17 14.16 1.87
CA THR A 64 1.72 14.34 1.90
C THR A 64 1.03 13.39 0.94
N VAL A 65 -0.16 12.93 1.32
CA VAL A 65 -1.11 12.19 0.48
C VAL A 65 -2.41 12.97 0.48
N THR A 66 -2.95 13.25 -0.70
CA THR A 66 -4.21 13.99 -0.85
C THR A 66 -5.25 13.07 -1.45
N TYR A 67 -6.41 12.98 -0.81
CA TYR A 67 -7.53 12.17 -1.28
C TYR A 67 -8.86 12.80 -0.90
N PHE A 68 -9.94 12.32 -1.52
CA PHE A 68 -11.30 12.58 -1.04
C PHE A 68 -12.02 11.28 -0.76
N GLN A 69 -12.83 11.27 0.30
CA GLN A 69 -13.61 10.11 0.70
C GLN A 69 -14.99 10.16 0.03
N THR A 70 -15.38 9.05 -0.57
CA THR A 70 -16.74 8.83 -1.08
C THR A 70 -17.36 7.69 -0.31
N LYS A 71 -18.49 7.96 0.35
CA LYS A 71 -19.28 6.92 1.01
C LYS A 71 -19.90 6.01 -0.04
N THR A 72 -19.80 4.71 0.16
CA THR A 72 -20.47 3.73 -0.70
C THR A 72 -21.81 3.32 -0.14
N ALA A 73 -22.61 2.61 -0.95
CA ALA A 73 -23.85 2.01 -0.48
C ALA A 73 -23.59 1.04 0.69
N PHE A 74 -24.62 0.82 1.51
CA PHE A 74 -24.55 -0.07 2.66
C PHE A 74 -24.01 -1.46 2.28
N GLY A 75 -22.95 -1.92 2.97
CA GLY A 75 -22.32 -3.21 2.73
C GLY A 75 -21.12 -3.21 1.75
N ALA A 76 -20.75 -2.06 1.18
CA ALA A 76 -19.53 -1.91 0.39
C ALA A 76 -18.48 -1.07 1.14
N PRO A 77 -17.17 -1.30 0.91
CA PRO A 77 -16.12 -0.50 1.53
C PRO A 77 -16.11 0.93 0.97
N ASP A 78 -15.96 1.90 1.87
CA ASP A 78 -15.78 3.30 1.53
C ASP A 78 -14.57 3.50 0.61
N ARG A 79 -14.62 4.53 -0.22
CA ARG A 79 -13.58 4.78 -1.22
C ARG A 79 -12.77 6.02 -0.85
N LEU A 80 -11.45 5.85 -0.74
CA LEU A 80 -10.50 6.96 -0.68
C LEU A 80 -9.90 7.16 -2.06
N ILE A 81 -10.34 8.20 -2.76
CA ILE A 81 -9.89 8.47 -4.13
C ILE A 81 -8.64 9.35 -4.07
N LEU A 82 -7.50 8.80 -4.49
CA LEU A 82 -6.20 9.47 -4.44
C LEU A 82 -6.11 10.55 -5.51
N VAL A 83 -5.75 11.75 -5.08
CA VAL A 83 -5.47 12.92 -5.93
C VAL A 83 -3.96 13.11 -6.10
N ASP A 84 -3.20 12.91 -5.01
CA ASP A 84 -1.74 12.96 -5.01
C ASP A 84 -1.18 11.98 -3.95
N GLY A 85 0.10 11.60 -4.08
CA GLY A 85 0.77 10.64 -3.21
C GLY A 85 0.64 9.18 -3.66
N GLN A 86 0.09 8.93 -4.85
CA GLN A 86 -0.16 7.58 -5.37
C GLN A 86 1.09 6.68 -5.44
N GLN A 87 2.25 7.25 -5.80
CA GLN A 87 3.50 6.49 -5.94
C GLN A 87 3.98 6.01 -4.56
N ARG A 88 3.81 6.85 -3.51
CA ARG A 88 4.18 6.52 -2.13
C ARG A 88 3.27 5.43 -1.56
N ILE A 89 1.96 5.56 -1.76
CA ILE A 89 1.00 4.54 -1.33
C ILE A 89 1.29 3.21 -2.04
N THR A 90 1.48 3.23 -3.36
CA THR A 90 1.80 2.03 -4.14
C THR A 90 3.09 1.37 -3.66
N THR A 91 4.17 2.13 -3.51
CA THR A 91 5.46 1.58 -3.05
C THR A 91 5.35 1.00 -1.64
N THR A 92 4.60 1.65 -0.76
CA THR A 92 4.39 1.15 0.61
C THR A 92 3.62 -0.18 0.59
N MET A 93 2.57 -0.29 -0.24
CA MET A 93 1.82 -1.54 -0.37
C MET A 93 2.67 -2.66 -1.00
N LEU A 94 3.49 -2.35 -2.01
CA LEU A 94 4.42 -3.31 -2.62
C LEU A 94 5.48 -3.77 -1.60
N PHE A 95 6.01 -2.85 -0.79
CA PHE A 95 6.92 -3.17 0.30
C PHE A 95 6.27 -4.10 1.33
N LEU A 96 5.01 -3.85 1.70
CA LEU A 96 4.25 -4.73 2.61
C LEU A 96 3.99 -6.11 1.99
N ALA A 97 3.70 -6.19 0.69
CA ALA A 97 3.57 -7.47 -0.02
C ALA A 97 4.89 -8.25 -0.04
N ALA A 98 6.02 -7.58 -0.34
CA ALA A 98 7.34 -8.19 -0.27
C ALA A 98 7.69 -8.66 1.15
N LEU A 99 7.37 -7.86 2.18
CA LEU A 99 7.54 -8.22 3.58
C LEU A 99 6.74 -9.48 3.94
N ARG A 100 5.46 -9.55 3.55
CA ARG A 100 4.65 -10.75 3.73
C ARG A 100 5.32 -11.96 3.08
N ASP A 101 5.87 -11.81 1.88
CA ASP A 101 6.43 -12.95 1.14
C ASP A 101 7.73 -13.49 1.75
N VAL A 102 8.52 -12.63 2.41
CA VAL A 102 9.78 -13.03 3.08
C VAL A 102 9.60 -13.46 4.54
N ILE A 103 8.51 -13.09 5.21
CA ILE A 103 8.24 -13.50 6.59
C ILE A 103 7.79 -14.97 6.62
N MET A 104 8.36 -15.74 7.54
CA MET A 104 8.06 -17.17 7.73
C MET A 104 6.87 -17.43 8.66
N ALA A 105 6.55 -16.49 9.55
CA ALA A 105 5.46 -16.65 10.52
C ALA A 105 4.10 -16.42 9.85
N ASP A 106 3.30 -17.48 9.72
CA ASP A 106 1.98 -17.43 9.07
C ASP A 106 1.02 -16.44 9.70
N GLU A 107 1.05 -16.29 11.02
CA GLU A 107 0.21 -15.31 11.73
C GLU A 107 0.52 -13.87 11.27
N THR A 108 1.82 -13.53 11.16
CA THR A 108 2.25 -12.21 10.70
C THR A 108 1.92 -12.00 9.22
N ARG A 109 2.08 -13.03 8.38
CA ARG A 109 1.67 -12.97 6.97
C ARG A 109 0.18 -12.69 6.83
N GLY A 110 -0.65 -13.42 7.58
CA GLY A 110 -2.10 -13.25 7.62
C GLY A 110 -2.53 -11.90 8.16
N TYR A 111 -1.82 -11.38 9.17
CA TYR A 111 -2.01 -10.02 9.66
C TYR A 111 -1.75 -8.98 8.57
N ILE A 112 -0.61 -9.06 7.87
CA ILE A 112 -0.28 -8.10 6.80
C ILE A 112 -1.33 -8.14 5.69
N ASP A 113 -1.71 -9.35 5.27
CA ASP A 113 -2.71 -9.53 4.23
C ASP A 113 -4.06 -8.92 4.62
N SER A 114 -4.59 -9.26 5.79
CA SER A 114 -5.93 -8.82 6.23
C SER A 114 -5.99 -7.36 6.66
N HIS A 115 -4.89 -6.80 7.17
CA HIS A 115 -4.87 -5.41 7.64
C HIS A 115 -4.49 -4.42 6.55
N PHE A 116 -3.58 -4.75 5.62
CA PHE A 116 -3.05 -3.74 4.69
C PHE A 116 -3.30 -4.05 3.22
N LEU A 117 -3.31 -5.31 2.82
CA LEU A 117 -3.31 -5.66 1.40
C LEU A 117 -4.71 -6.04 0.89
N LYS A 118 -5.54 -6.65 1.73
CA LYS A 118 -6.83 -7.25 1.36
C LYS A 118 -7.97 -6.75 2.25
N ASN A 119 -9.19 -6.71 1.72
CA ASN A 119 -10.40 -6.45 2.51
C ASN A 119 -11.10 -7.77 2.88
N SER A 120 -11.61 -7.86 4.12
CA SER A 120 -12.37 -9.00 4.65
C SER A 120 -13.76 -9.15 4.03
N SER A 121 -14.36 -8.04 3.57
CA SER A 121 -15.75 -7.95 3.12
C SER A 121 -15.86 -8.22 1.61
N GLY A 122 -15.52 -9.43 1.20
CA GLY A 122 -15.56 -9.90 -0.18
C GLY A 122 -16.89 -10.52 -0.60
N MET A 123 -18.03 -9.93 -0.26
CA MET A 123 -19.29 -10.31 -0.90
C MET A 123 -19.36 -9.62 -2.28
N GLY A 124 -18.84 -10.27 -3.31
CA GLY A 124 -19.37 -10.12 -4.68
C GLY A 124 -18.38 -9.93 -5.82
N GLU A 125 -17.21 -9.30 -5.67
CA GLU A 125 -16.33 -9.04 -6.82
C GLU A 125 -14.83 -8.97 -6.44
N SER A 126 -13.97 -9.66 -7.21
CA SER A 126 -12.51 -9.71 -6.98
C SER A 126 -11.84 -8.32 -6.90
N ARG A 127 -12.44 -7.27 -7.49
CA ARG A 127 -11.88 -5.91 -7.48
C ARG A 127 -11.88 -5.22 -6.11
N PHE A 128 -12.72 -5.65 -5.17
CA PHE A 128 -12.75 -5.10 -3.81
C PHE A 128 -11.96 -5.94 -2.81
N THR A 129 -11.40 -7.07 -3.26
CA THR A 129 -10.55 -7.91 -2.41
C THR A 129 -9.21 -7.27 -2.10
N VAL A 130 -8.72 -6.38 -2.94
CA VAL A 130 -7.44 -5.67 -2.78
C VAL A 130 -7.69 -4.24 -2.30
N LYS A 131 -6.94 -3.80 -1.28
CA LYS A 131 -7.11 -2.49 -0.63
C LYS A 131 -6.70 -1.28 -1.47
N LEU A 132 -5.88 -1.47 -2.50
CA LEU A 132 -5.48 -0.41 -3.43
C LEU A 132 -5.82 -0.82 -4.87
N LYS A 133 -6.76 -0.12 -5.47
CA LYS A 133 -7.08 -0.26 -6.90
C LYS A 133 -6.21 0.70 -7.71
N GLN A 134 -5.28 0.12 -8.46
CA GLN A 134 -4.40 0.83 -9.40
C GLN A 134 -5.13 1.28 -10.67
N VAL A 135 -4.44 2.09 -11.47
CA VAL A 135 -4.78 2.35 -12.88
C VAL A 135 -4.78 1.05 -13.69
N GLU A 136 -5.44 1.05 -14.86
CA GLU A 136 -5.74 -0.18 -15.61
C GLU A 136 -4.48 -0.95 -16.04
N THR A 137 -3.45 -0.23 -16.49
CA THR A 137 -2.15 -0.76 -16.93
C THR A 137 -1.39 -1.48 -15.82
N ASP A 138 -1.41 -0.94 -14.61
CA ASP A 138 -0.69 -1.49 -13.45
C ASP A 138 -1.53 -2.50 -12.67
N TRP A 139 -2.84 -2.57 -12.93
CA TRP A 139 -3.76 -3.34 -12.13
C TRP A 139 -3.47 -4.84 -12.15
N ALA A 140 -3.21 -5.40 -13.33
CA ALA A 140 -2.97 -6.83 -13.49
C ALA A 140 -1.74 -7.32 -12.69
N PRO A 141 -0.52 -6.76 -12.89
CA PRO A 141 0.65 -7.18 -12.12
C PRO A 141 0.48 -6.89 -10.62
N TYR A 142 -0.06 -5.72 -10.26
CA TYR A 142 -0.24 -5.35 -8.85
C TYR A 142 -1.20 -6.30 -8.12
N ARG A 143 -2.35 -6.61 -8.73
CA ARG A 143 -3.34 -7.54 -8.17
C ARG A 143 -2.71 -8.92 -7.96
N LYS A 144 -1.95 -9.42 -8.93
CA LYS A 144 -1.29 -10.73 -8.84
C LYS A 144 -0.29 -10.78 -7.67
N ILE A 145 0.53 -9.74 -7.51
CA ILE A 145 1.46 -9.63 -6.37
C ILE A 145 0.70 -9.66 -5.03
N VAL A 146 -0.36 -8.87 -4.91
CA VAL A 146 -1.16 -8.82 -3.66
C VAL A 146 -1.84 -10.16 -3.38
N LEU A 147 -2.37 -10.84 -4.39
CA LEU A 147 -3.07 -12.11 -4.22
C LEU A 147 -2.14 -13.32 -4.15
N GLY A 148 -0.84 -13.16 -4.43
CA GLY A 148 0.11 -14.27 -4.49
C GLY A 148 -0.08 -15.17 -5.72
N GLU A 149 -0.60 -14.61 -6.82
CA GLU A 149 -0.80 -15.31 -8.08
C GLU A 149 0.50 -15.31 -8.92
N ALA A 150 0.63 -16.26 -9.85
CA ALA A 150 1.79 -16.34 -10.73
C ALA A 150 1.86 -15.16 -11.71
N LEU A 151 3.05 -14.54 -11.82
CA LEU A 151 3.33 -13.43 -12.74
C LEU A 151 3.82 -13.95 -14.10
N SER A 152 3.32 -13.37 -15.18
CA SER A 152 3.82 -13.60 -16.55
C SER A 152 5.18 -12.91 -16.76
N PRO A 153 5.91 -13.21 -17.85
CA PRO A 153 7.10 -12.45 -18.22
C PRO A 153 6.80 -10.95 -18.35
N ASP A 154 5.73 -10.58 -19.05
CA ASP A 154 5.31 -9.20 -19.24
C ASP A 154 5.02 -8.48 -17.92
N ASP A 155 4.39 -9.16 -16.95
CA ASP A 155 4.14 -8.59 -15.62
C ASP A 155 5.45 -8.18 -14.93
N LYS A 156 6.54 -8.95 -15.15
CA LYS A 156 7.85 -8.72 -14.55
C LYS A 156 8.68 -7.63 -15.25
N GLU A 157 8.24 -7.16 -16.42
CA GLU A 157 8.84 -6.03 -17.12
C GLU A 157 8.19 -4.70 -16.73
N THR A 158 7.06 -4.74 -16.02
CA THR A 158 6.37 -3.54 -15.54
C THR A 158 7.11 -2.91 -14.36
N ALA A 159 6.95 -1.61 -14.17
CA ALA A 159 7.51 -0.90 -13.01
C ALA A 159 6.95 -1.39 -11.66
N ILE A 160 5.86 -2.17 -11.67
CA ILE A 160 5.21 -2.71 -10.48
C ILE A 160 6.01 -3.89 -9.87
N TYR A 161 6.79 -4.62 -10.66
CA TYR A 161 7.60 -5.76 -10.21
C TYR A 161 9.06 -5.37 -9.96
#